data_AF-S0FD48-F1
#
_entry.id   AF-S0FD48-F1
#
_cell.length_a   1.000
_cell.length_b   1.000
_cell.length_c   1.000
_cell.angle_alpha   90.00
_cell.angle_beta   90.00
_cell.angle_gamma   90.00
#
_symmetry.space_group_name_H-M   'P 1'
#
loop_
_entity.id
_entity.type
_entity.pdbx_description
1 polymer ?
#
loop_
_entity_poly.entity_id
_entity_poly.type
_entity_poly.pdbx_seq_one_letter_code
_entity_poly.pdbx_strand_id
1 'polypeptide(L)'
;VYIMNKVRKLLLVCGCFLGSMSLSAEVTSGSDFEILMQKIRQDFSKNPSIDEALSFYREGAFTDVDYGSIQRTDWPPLVHLQRVSDFVFAYTNPENPYYADDRLFDKIQAGLEFWHERNPWCHNWWYNQIAEPQCLGILLIQMRSGAKKLPEELERKLLERMKTDGGDPAKWTGANRTDIALHWIYRSCLSEDSTDLKKAIENAYSPLVYTTQEGFQHDNSYFQHGPQLYIGGYGDEILKGITQIAMYTKGTDYELPEGKVALLGKFMRETYYPTIRGRFMLFDVLGRGVSRPGVTDKSSTALFARRMMELDPAHADEYREIVGRLEGRLSANVGITPFHTHYPVGDYTLHVRPSYTFDVRMVSTRTMRCEYGNGENLRTYFLSDGCTNIVREGDEYQEIFPVWDWRRIPGVTAPQLKEIPMAKSDWQTKGTSEFAGGVSDSLYGATAYAYEDNYAGVLTRAHKAWFFYENEVVCLGGRDHIRC
;
A
#
# COMPACT_ATOMS: atom_id res chain seq x y z
N VAL A 1 -9.72 -0.45 -9.17
CA VAL A 1 -8.54 -0.74 -8.32
C VAL A 1 -7.48 -1.54 -9.06
N TYR A 2 -7.84 -2.53 -9.89
CA TYR A 2 -6.90 -3.18 -10.81
C TYR A 2 -6.16 -2.22 -11.78
N ILE A 3 -6.84 -1.16 -12.23
CA ILE A 3 -6.26 -0.10 -13.08
C ILE A 3 -5.44 0.93 -12.24
N MET A 4 -5.77 1.11 -10.95
CA MET A 4 -5.02 1.99 -10.05
C MET A 4 -3.57 1.52 -9.88
N ASN A 5 -3.31 0.21 -9.98
CA ASN A 5 -1.95 -0.34 -9.92
C ASN A 5 -1.13 -0.16 -11.22
N LYS A 6 -1.76 0.00 -12.39
CA LYS A 6 -1.04 0.31 -13.63
C LYS A 6 -0.56 1.77 -13.66
N VAL A 7 -1.40 2.71 -13.23
CA VAL A 7 -1.03 4.15 -13.15
C VAL A 7 -0.07 4.40 -11.98
N ARG A 8 -0.24 3.72 -10.85
CA ARG A 8 0.74 3.75 -9.74
C ARG A 8 2.10 3.17 -10.14
N LYS A 9 2.16 2.20 -11.06
CA LYS A 9 3.44 1.74 -11.63
C LYS A 9 4.09 2.82 -12.49
N LEU A 10 3.34 3.60 -13.27
CA LEU A 10 3.91 4.66 -14.11
C LEU A 10 4.55 5.81 -13.29
N LEU A 11 4.07 6.07 -12.07
CA LEU A 11 4.67 7.04 -11.15
C LEU A 11 5.82 6.46 -10.29
N LEU A 12 6.13 5.16 -10.41
CA LEU A 12 6.99 4.46 -9.43
C LEU A 12 7.87 3.36 -10.05
N VAL A 13 8.20 3.44 -11.34
CA VAL A 13 9.29 2.64 -11.93
C VAL A 13 10.57 3.48 -11.91
N CYS A 14 11.29 3.43 -10.80
CA CYS A 14 12.75 3.58 -10.77
C CYS A 14 13.27 2.72 -9.61
N GLY A 15 13.98 1.65 -9.96
CA GLY A 15 14.71 0.85 -8.99
C GLY A 15 15.87 1.68 -8.45
N CYS A 16 15.81 2.03 -7.17
CA CYS A 16 16.95 2.60 -6.47
C CYS A 16 18.00 1.50 -6.29
N PHE A 17 19.10 1.58 -7.04
CA PHE A 17 20.36 0.97 -6.63
C PHE A 17 20.91 1.80 -5.46
N LEU A 18 20.62 1.40 -4.22
CA LEU A 18 21.35 1.89 -3.06
C LEU A 18 22.71 1.19 -3.03
N GLY A 19 23.67 1.74 -3.77
CA GLY A 19 25.08 1.47 -3.54
C GLY A 19 25.47 1.99 -2.17
N SER A 20 26.14 1.16 -1.37
CA SER A 20 26.65 1.53 -0.06
C SER A 20 27.70 2.63 -0.18
N MET A 21 27.28 3.89 -0.09
CA MET A 21 28.17 5.00 0.24
C MET A 21 27.93 5.37 1.70
N SER A 22 28.97 5.19 2.51
CA SER A 22 29.08 5.79 3.83
C SER A 22 28.99 7.31 3.68
N LEU A 23 27.81 7.88 3.98
CA LEU A 23 27.60 9.32 4.05
C LEU A 23 28.23 9.83 5.35
N SER A 24 29.29 10.61 5.24
CA SER A 24 29.60 11.62 6.25
C SER A 24 28.41 12.58 6.30
N ALA A 25 27.85 12.80 7.48
CA ALA A 25 26.78 13.77 7.70
C ALA A 25 27.31 15.18 7.38
N GLU A 26 27.10 15.66 6.16
CA GLU A 26 27.04 17.09 5.90
C GLU A 26 25.79 17.60 6.60
N VAL A 27 25.99 18.50 7.57
CA VAL A 27 24.90 19.25 8.19
C VAL A 27 24.24 20.06 7.08
N THR A 28 23.09 19.61 6.60
CA THR A 28 22.29 20.32 5.60
C THR A 28 21.81 21.63 6.21
N SER A 29 22.51 22.72 5.94
CA SER A 29 22.06 24.07 6.25
C SER A 29 20.94 24.45 5.29
N GLY A 30 19.69 24.28 5.72
CA GLY A 30 18.48 24.64 4.96
C GLY A 30 17.26 24.67 5.88
N SER A 31 16.19 25.36 5.46
CA SER A 31 14.90 25.28 6.16
C SER A 31 14.35 23.85 6.09
N ASP A 32 13.47 23.48 7.01
CA ASP A 32 12.78 22.17 6.99
C ASP A 32 12.13 21.89 5.63
N PHE A 33 11.57 22.91 4.97
CA PHE A 33 11.00 22.80 3.63
C PHE A 33 12.03 22.35 2.58
N GLU A 34 13.25 22.91 2.59
CA GLU A 34 14.30 22.49 1.66
C GLU A 34 14.81 21.08 1.97
N ILE A 35 14.92 20.72 3.27
CA ILE A 35 15.29 19.35 3.67
C ILE A 35 14.27 18.34 3.11
N LEU A 36 12.97 18.62 3.26
CA LEU A 36 11.89 17.80 2.70
C LEU A 36 12.00 17.73 1.17
N MET A 37 12.13 18.88 0.48
CA MET A 37 12.25 18.93 -0.98
C MET A 37 13.47 18.17 -1.49
N GLN A 38 14.62 18.25 -0.83
CA GLN A 38 15.83 17.50 -1.20
C GLN A 38 15.58 16.00 -1.15
N LYS A 39 14.94 15.50 -0.09
CA LYS A 39 14.61 14.06 0.03
C LYS A 39 13.57 13.62 -0.98
N ILE A 40 12.58 14.47 -1.27
CA ILE A 40 11.59 14.21 -2.33
C ILE A 40 12.30 14.10 -3.69
N ARG A 41 13.22 15.02 -4.02
CA ARG A 41 14.03 14.94 -5.25
C ARG A 41 14.83 13.64 -5.34
N GLN A 42 15.40 13.18 -4.22
CA GLN A 42 16.14 11.93 -4.16
C GLN A 42 15.25 10.69 -4.42
N ASP A 43 14.03 10.64 -3.84
CA ASP A 43 13.09 9.50 -4.00
C ASP A 43 12.56 9.39 -5.45
N PHE A 44 12.53 10.50 -6.20
CA PHE A 44 12.01 10.55 -7.58
C PHE A 44 13.09 10.72 -8.67
N SER A 45 14.38 10.60 -8.33
CA SER A 45 15.48 10.79 -9.30
C SER A 45 15.36 9.84 -10.50
N LYS A 46 15.36 10.39 -11.72
CA LYS A 46 15.31 9.64 -12.99
C LYS A 46 16.08 10.35 -14.11
N ASN A 47 16.46 9.58 -15.14
CA ASN A 47 17.11 10.07 -16.36
C ASN A 47 16.33 9.60 -17.62
N PRO A 48 15.20 10.25 -17.96
CA PRO A 48 14.32 9.78 -19.03
C PRO A 48 14.86 10.13 -20.43
N SER A 49 14.62 9.26 -21.41
CA SER A 49 14.67 9.65 -22.83
C SER A 49 13.36 10.35 -23.18
N ILE A 50 13.46 11.49 -23.87
CA ILE A 50 12.32 12.37 -24.16
C ILE A 50 12.09 12.59 -25.66
N ASP A 51 12.88 11.95 -26.52
CA ASP A 51 12.87 12.16 -27.98
C ASP A 51 11.50 11.85 -28.62
N GLU A 52 10.89 10.74 -28.19
CA GLU A 52 9.57 10.35 -28.67
C GLU A 52 8.51 11.40 -28.30
N ALA A 53 8.49 11.84 -27.04
CA ALA A 53 7.57 12.88 -26.58
C ALA A 53 7.80 14.21 -27.32
N LEU A 54 9.06 14.61 -27.54
CA LEU A 54 9.40 15.81 -28.32
C LEU A 54 8.88 15.74 -29.76
N SER A 55 8.84 14.55 -30.38
CA SER A 55 8.35 14.39 -31.75
C SER A 55 6.87 14.81 -31.92
N PHE A 56 6.06 14.64 -30.87
CA PHE A 56 4.65 15.03 -30.81
C PHE A 56 4.40 16.44 -30.26
N TYR A 57 5.42 17.11 -29.73
CA TYR A 57 5.27 18.39 -29.02
C TYR A 57 5.14 19.59 -29.98
N ARG A 58 4.07 20.38 -29.87
CA ARG A 58 3.79 21.59 -30.65
C ARG A 58 3.17 22.65 -29.74
N GLU A 59 3.82 23.81 -29.63
CA GLU A 59 3.26 25.03 -29.00
C GLU A 59 2.60 24.80 -27.62
N GLY A 60 3.27 24.09 -26.71
CA GLY A 60 2.69 23.79 -25.38
C GLY A 60 1.96 22.46 -25.30
N ALA A 61 1.51 21.89 -26.41
CA ALA A 61 0.70 20.67 -26.42
C ALA A 61 1.42 19.48 -27.08
N PHE A 62 0.93 18.28 -26.81
CA PHE A 62 1.26 17.06 -27.54
C PHE A 62 0.12 16.67 -28.48
N THR A 63 0.42 16.48 -29.77
CA THR A 63 -0.58 16.24 -30.83
C THR A 63 -1.31 14.90 -30.73
N ASP A 64 -0.75 13.95 -29.99
CA ASP A 64 -1.27 12.59 -29.79
C ASP A 64 -2.06 12.44 -28.47
N VAL A 65 -2.25 13.52 -27.71
CA VAL A 65 -3.02 13.51 -26.45
C VAL A 65 -4.43 14.03 -26.69
N ASP A 66 -5.44 13.23 -26.33
CA ASP A 66 -6.85 13.66 -26.31
C ASP A 66 -7.18 14.47 -25.05
N TYR A 67 -6.98 15.79 -25.14
CA TYR A 67 -7.30 16.74 -24.05
C TYR A 67 -8.80 16.89 -23.76
N GLY A 68 -9.67 16.43 -24.64
CA GLY A 68 -11.13 16.46 -24.44
C GLY A 68 -11.66 15.26 -23.65
N SER A 69 -10.83 14.24 -23.46
CA SER A 69 -11.24 13.01 -22.80
C SER A 69 -11.57 13.21 -21.33
N ILE A 70 -12.67 12.61 -20.92
CA ILE A 70 -13.20 12.58 -19.55
C ILE A 70 -13.31 11.14 -19.03
N GLN A 71 -12.54 10.22 -19.63
CA GLN A 71 -12.54 8.80 -19.26
C GLN A 71 -12.15 8.59 -17.80
N ARG A 72 -12.85 7.69 -17.11
CA ARG A 72 -12.67 7.42 -15.68
C ARG A 72 -11.39 6.64 -15.35
N THR A 73 -10.78 6.02 -16.35
CA THR A 73 -9.61 5.16 -16.29
C THR A 73 -8.72 5.47 -17.48
N ASP A 74 -7.41 5.32 -17.30
CA ASP A 74 -6.40 5.62 -18.32
C ASP A 74 -6.60 7.01 -18.94
N TRP A 75 -6.88 8.00 -18.07
CA TRP A 75 -7.27 9.36 -18.46
C TRP A 75 -6.19 10.01 -19.36
N PRO A 76 -6.44 10.13 -20.67
CA PRO A 76 -5.41 10.54 -21.64
C PRO A 76 -4.72 11.88 -21.36
N PRO A 77 -5.42 12.93 -20.88
CA PRO A 77 -4.79 14.20 -20.55
C PRO A 77 -3.63 14.09 -19.56
N LEU A 78 -3.64 13.14 -18.63
CA LEU A 78 -2.54 12.97 -17.66
C LEU A 78 -1.20 12.69 -18.34
N VAL A 79 -1.19 12.10 -19.54
CA VAL A 79 0.02 11.83 -20.33
C VAL A 79 0.79 13.12 -20.62
N HIS A 80 0.09 14.24 -20.86
CA HIS A 80 0.74 15.53 -21.04
C HIS A 80 1.61 15.88 -19.83
N LEU A 81 1.03 15.83 -18.64
CA LEU A 81 1.71 16.23 -17.41
C LEU A 81 2.87 15.27 -17.08
N GLN A 82 2.70 13.97 -17.37
CA GLN A 82 3.77 12.98 -17.25
C GLN A 82 4.95 13.28 -18.17
N ARG A 83 4.69 13.62 -19.45
CA ARG A 83 5.75 13.98 -20.41
C ARG A 83 6.43 15.30 -20.06
N VAL A 84 5.68 16.31 -19.59
CA VAL A 84 6.27 17.56 -19.08
C VAL A 84 7.11 17.29 -17.83
N SER A 85 6.68 16.38 -16.95
CA SER A 85 7.52 15.92 -15.84
C SER A 85 8.82 15.28 -16.35
N ASP A 86 8.75 14.39 -17.35
CA ASP A 86 9.96 13.81 -17.97
C ASP A 86 10.88 14.88 -18.57
N PHE A 87 10.33 15.92 -19.20
CA PHE A 87 11.11 17.07 -19.67
C PHE A 87 11.84 17.77 -18.52
N VAL A 88 11.16 18.00 -17.38
CA VAL A 88 11.80 18.59 -16.18
C VAL A 88 12.94 17.71 -15.68
N PHE A 89 12.76 16.39 -15.61
CA PHE A 89 13.82 15.48 -15.16
C PHE A 89 14.99 15.41 -16.15
N ALA A 90 14.73 15.40 -17.46
CA ALA A 90 15.77 15.50 -18.47
C ALA A 90 16.54 16.84 -18.37
N TYR A 91 15.84 17.94 -18.19
CA TYR A 91 16.43 19.28 -18.04
C TYR A 91 17.33 19.43 -16.80
N THR A 92 17.00 18.71 -15.72
CA THR A 92 17.67 18.87 -14.41
C THR A 92 18.71 17.79 -14.11
N ASN A 93 18.80 16.74 -14.93
CA ASN A 93 19.73 15.64 -14.71
C ASN A 93 21.07 15.86 -15.47
N PRO A 94 22.22 16.00 -14.78
CA PRO A 94 23.52 16.25 -15.42
C PRO A 94 23.99 15.22 -16.44
N GLU A 95 23.47 13.98 -16.36
CA GLU A 95 23.81 12.90 -17.29
C GLU A 95 22.91 12.87 -18.54
N ASN A 96 21.88 13.72 -18.60
CA ASN A 96 20.94 13.73 -19.72
C ASN A 96 21.44 14.64 -20.86
N PRO A 97 21.24 14.26 -22.14
CA PRO A 97 21.61 15.11 -23.29
C PRO A 97 20.95 16.49 -23.30
N TYR A 98 19.81 16.66 -22.63
CA TYR A 98 19.07 17.91 -22.55
C TYR A 98 19.31 18.69 -21.25
N TYR A 99 20.35 18.32 -20.49
CA TYR A 99 20.69 19.00 -19.25
C TYR A 99 20.91 20.50 -19.47
N ALA A 100 20.18 21.32 -18.71
CA ALA A 100 20.21 22.78 -18.79
C ALA A 100 19.94 23.37 -20.20
N ASP A 101 19.30 22.62 -21.10
CA ASP A 101 18.96 23.10 -22.45
C ASP A 101 17.85 24.17 -22.41
N ASP A 102 18.17 25.35 -22.94
CA ASP A 102 17.25 26.50 -22.94
C ASP A 102 15.98 26.24 -23.75
N ARG A 103 16.07 25.49 -24.85
CA ARG A 103 14.91 25.18 -25.69
C ARG A 103 13.98 24.19 -25.00
N LEU A 104 14.51 23.26 -24.21
CA LEU A 104 13.73 22.36 -23.39
C LEU A 104 13.07 23.12 -22.24
N PHE A 105 13.76 24.07 -21.60
CA PHE A 105 13.16 24.96 -20.61
C PHE A 105 11.94 25.71 -21.17
N ASP A 106 12.07 26.30 -22.36
CA ASP A 106 10.97 27.02 -23.01
C ASP A 106 9.77 26.09 -23.29
N LYS A 107 10.03 24.82 -23.62
CA LYS A 107 8.98 23.79 -23.79
C LYS A 107 8.34 23.40 -22.45
N ILE A 108 9.10 23.28 -21.38
CA ILE A 108 8.54 23.01 -20.05
C ILE A 108 7.58 24.13 -19.65
N GLN A 109 8.02 25.38 -19.79
CA GLN A 109 7.18 26.54 -19.45
C GLN A 109 5.89 26.56 -20.29
N ALA A 110 6.00 26.47 -21.62
CA ALA A 110 4.84 26.48 -22.50
C ALA A 110 3.90 25.28 -22.25
N GLY A 111 4.45 24.11 -21.91
CA GLY A 111 3.67 22.93 -21.54
C GLY A 111 2.84 23.15 -20.29
N LEU A 112 3.46 23.72 -19.24
CA LEU A 112 2.77 24.02 -17.99
C LEU A 112 1.74 25.15 -18.14
N GLU A 113 2.03 26.17 -18.94
CA GLU A 113 1.08 27.23 -19.31
C GLU A 113 -0.13 26.63 -20.04
N PHE A 114 0.09 25.81 -21.06
CA PHE A 114 -0.96 25.12 -21.78
C PHE A 114 -1.81 24.24 -20.85
N TRP A 115 -1.18 23.47 -19.95
CA TRP A 115 -1.91 22.63 -18.99
C TRP A 115 -2.84 23.46 -18.12
N HIS A 116 -2.33 24.57 -17.58
CA HIS A 116 -3.11 25.47 -16.73
C HIS A 116 -4.29 26.09 -17.49
N GLU A 117 -4.08 26.57 -18.71
CA GLU A 117 -5.11 27.20 -19.54
C GLU A 117 -6.15 26.19 -20.05
N ARG A 118 -5.70 25.01 -20.49
CA ARG A 118 -6.58 23.97 -21.01
C ARG A 118 -7.49 23.40 -19.93
N ASN A 119 -7.03 23.41 -18.68
CA ASN A 119 -7.70 22.91 -17.49
C ASN A 119 -8.48 21.60 -17.72
N PRO A 120 -7.80 20.49 -18.10
CA PRO A 120 -8.49 19.21 -18.29
C PRO A 120 -9.13 18.72 -16.99
N TRP A 121 -10.25 18.02 -17.10
CA TRP A 121 -10.97 17.46 -15.96
C TRP A 121 -11.40 16.01 -16.21
N CYS A 122 -11.30 15.16 -15.19
CA CYS A 122 -11.69 13.75 -15.25
C CYS A 122 -12.96 13.47 -14.44
N HIS A 123 -13.86 12.60 -14.93
CA HIS A 123 -15.01 12.11 -14.16
C HIS A 123 -14.64 11.31 -12.91
N ASN A 124 -13.42 10.80 -12.85
CA ASN A 124 -12.90 10.13 -11.67
C ASN A 124 -12.11 11.13 -10.83
N TRP A 125 -12.69 11.49 -9.68
CA TRP A 125 -12.13 12.46 -8.73
C TRP A 125 -10.67 12.19 -8.38
N TRP A 126 -10.24 10.91 -8.37
CA TRP A 126 -8.88 10.52 -8.03
C TRP A 126 -7.82 11.16 -8.95
N TYR A 127 -8.11 11.32 -10.25
CA TYR A 127 -7.16 11.98 -11.15
C TYR A 127 -6.98 13.44 -10.80
N ASN A 128 -8.09 14.14 -10.54
CA ASN A 128 -8.09 15.58 -10.27
C ASN A 128 -7.54 15.90 -8.86
N GLN A 129 -7.86 15.08 -7.87
CA GLN A 129 -7.52 15.34 -6.47
C GLN A 129 -6.21 14.69 -6.01
N ILE A 130 -5.69 13.69 -6.73
CA ILE A 130 -4.49 12.96 -6.32
C ILE A 130 -3.45 12.94 -7.43
N ALA A 131 -3.78 12.35 -8.59
CA ALA A 131 -2.77 12.05 -9.61
C ALA A 131 -2.11 13.30 -10.20
N GLU A 132 -2.93 14.27 -10.61
CA GLU A 132 -2.47 15.53 -11.16
C GLU A 132 -1.72 16.38 -10.11
N PRO A 133 -2.29 16.65 -8.91
CA PRO A 133 -1.59 17.42 -7.89
C PRO A 133 -0.27 16.79 -7.45
N GLN A 134 -0.19 15.47 -7.29
CA GLN A 134 1.08 14.82 -6.95
C GLN A 134 2.12 15.00 -8.07
N CYS A 135 1.73 14.83 -9.33
CA CYS A 135 2.63 15.01 -10.47
C CYS A 135 3.12 16.47 -10.56
N LEU A 136 2.22 17.44 -10.41
CA LEU A 136 2.56 18.88 -10.34
C LEU A 136 3.53 19.17 -9.18
N GLY A 137 3.25 18.67 -7.98
CA GLY A 137 4.11 18.90 -6.82
C GLY A 137 5.54 18.37 -7.03
N ILE A 138 5.68 17.14 -7.52
CA ILE A 138 6.98 16.53 -7.77
C ILE A 138 7.74 17.26 -8.86
N LEU A 139 7.09 17.57 -10.00
CA LEU A 139 7.78 18.27 -11.09
C LEU A 139 8.19 19.69 -10.69
N LEU A 140 7.38 20.41 -9.91
CA LEU A 140 7.73 21.76 -9.44
C LEU A 140 8.90 21.72 -8.46
N ILE A 141 8.91 20.76 -7.53
CA ILE A 141 10.04 20.51 -6.62
C ILE A 141 11.31 20.21 -7.41
N GLN A 142 11.24 19.34 -8.41
CA GLN A 142 12.40 19.02 -9.24
C GLN A 142 12.86 20.23 -10.05
N MET A 143 11.93 21.01 -10.62
CA MET A 143 12.22 22.18 -11.43
C MET A 143 12.98 23.27 -10.65
N ARG A 144 12.76 23.39 -9.33
CA ARG A 144 13.55 24.25 -8.45
C ARG A 144 15.03 23.88 -8.35
N SER A 145 15.46 22.70 -8.80
CA SER A 145 16.88 22.35 -8.90
C SER A 145 17.52 22.73 -10.25
N GLY A 146 16.72 23.15 -11.23
CA GLY A 146 17.18 23.48 -12.58
C GLY A 146 17.99 24.79 -12.67
N ALA A 147 18.73 24.93 -13.77
CA ALA A 147 19.56 26.09 -14.06
C ALA A 147 18.74 27.39 -14.19
N LYS A 148 17.52 27.30 -14.74
CA LYS A 148 16.51 28.36 -14.73
C LYS A 148 15.32 27.96 -13.85
N LYS A 149 14.69 28.96 -13.25
CA LYS A 149 13.44 28.80 -12.49
C LYS A 149 12.25 29.19 -13.37
N LEU A 150 11.10 28.56 -13.12
CA LEU A 150 9.85 28.96 -13.77
C LEU A 150 9.51 30.42 -13.40
N PRO A 151 8.77 31.15 -14.25
CA PRO A 151 8.21 32.43 -13.86
C PRO A 151 7.36 32.30 -12.60
N GLU A 152 7.57 33.18 -11.61
CA GLU A 152 6.87 33.15 -10.32
C GLU A 152 5.34 33.10 -10.47
N GLU A 153 4.82 33.84 -11.45
CA GLU A 153 3.38 33.89 -11.73
C GLU A 153 2.82 32.55 -12.24
N LEU A 154 3.60 31.80 -13.02
CA LEU A 154 3.20 30.47 -13.49
C LEU A 154 3.22 29.47 -12.33
N GLU A 155 4.30 29.45 -11.54
CA GLU A 155 4.39 28.57 -10.36
C GLU A 155 3.25 28.85 -9.37
N ARG A 156 2.95 30.13 -9.09
CA ARG A 156 1.83 30.56 -8.24
C ARG A 156 0.48 30.04 -8.75
N LYS A 157 0.21 30.14 -10.06
CA LYS A 157 -1.02 29.62 -10.68
C LYS A 157 -1.15 28.10 -10.54
N LEU A 158 -0.06 27.37 -10.72
CA LEU A 158 -0.05 25.90 -10.57
C LEU A 158 -0.25 25.47 -9.11
N LEU A 159 0.37 26.17 -8.16
CA LEU A 159 0.17 25.94 -6.73
C LEU A 159 -1.27 26.24 -6.29
N GLU A 160 -1.87 27.32 -6.79
CA GLU A 160 -3.27 27.65 -6.49
C GLU A 160 -4.23 26.61 -7.06
N ARG A 161 -3.94 26.08 -8.25
CA ARG A 161 -4.67 24.95 -8.84
C ARG A 161 -4.58 23.70 -7.96
N MET A 162 -3.36 23.32 -7.52
CA MET A 162 -3.18 22.19 -6.59
C MET A 162 -3.97 22.37 -5.29
N LYS A 163 -4.07 23.61 -4.79
CA LYS A 163 -4.82 23.94 -3.57
C LYS A 163 -6.34 23.87 -3.78
N THR A 164 -6.83 24.37 -4.90
CA THR A 164 -8.27 24.44 -5.21
C THR A 164 -8.83 23.07 -5.60
N ASP A 165 -8.12 22.34 -6.46
CA ASP A 165 -8.62 21.10 -7.07
C ASP A 165 -8.14 19.85 -6.33
N GLY A 166 -7.04 19.93 -5.58
CA GLY A 166 -6.37 18.80 -4.93
C GLY A 166 -7.08 18.16 -3.74
N GLY A 167 -8.34 18.47 -3.48
CA GLY A 167 -9.07 17.88 -2.35
C GLY A 167 -8.49 18.22 -0.96
N ASP A 168 -9.16 17.70 0.08
CA ASP A 168 -8.83 17.95 1.49
C ASP A 168 -8.59 16.61 2.19
N PRO A 169 -7.38 16.33 2.72
CA PRO A 169 -7.06 15.02 3.29
C PRO A 169 -7.97 14.67 4.48
N ALA A 170 -8.49 15.67 5.19
CA ALA A 170 -9.40 15.45 6.32
C ALA A 170 -10.74 14.81 5.91
N LYS A 171 -11.14 14.94 4.63
CA LYS A 171 -12.40 14.37 4.09
C LYS A 171 -12.28 12.91 3.66
N TRP A 172 -11.08 12.34 3.68
CA TRP A 172 -10.80 10.98 3.20
C TRP A 172 -10.26 10.10 4.32
N THR A 173 -10.17 8.79 4.07
CA THR A 173 -9.60 7.79 5.00
C THR A 173 -8.54 6.94 4.30
N GLY A 174 -7.75 6.20 5.08
CA GLY A 174 -6.75 5.24 4.58
C GLY A 174 -5.81 5.82 3.53
N ALA A 175 -5.55 5.04 2.47
CA ALA A 175 -4.65 5.39 1.39
C ALA A 175 -4.98 6.73 0.71
N ASN A 176 -6.29 7.05 0.53
CA ASN A 176 -6.71 8.29 -0.11
C ASN A 176 -6.34 9.52 0.74
N ARG A 177 -6.48 9.43 2.08
CA ARG A 177 -6.05 10.50 2.99
C ARG A 177 -4.55 10.75 2.85
N THR A 178 -3.75 9.68 2.83
CA THR A 178 -2.29 9.77 2.71
C THR A 178 -1.85 10.29 1.34
N ASP A 179 -2.49 9.84 0.26
CA ASP A 179 -2.21 10.29 -1.12
C ASP A 179 -2.51 11.79 -1.29
N ILE A 180 -3.60 12.30 -0.70
CA ILE A 180 -3.90 13.74 -0.73
C ILE A 180 -2.91 14.51 0.17
N ALA A 181 -2.61 13.98 1.36
CA ALA A 181 -1.63 14.61 2.25
C ALA A 181 -0.24 14.74 1.60
N LEU A 182 0.16 13.82 0.72
CA LEU A 182 1.43 13.91 -0.01
C LEU A 182 1.54 15.17 -0.88
N HIS A 183 0.55 15.45 -1.73
CA HIS A 183 0.65 16.67 -2.55
C HIS A 183 0.39 17.94 -1.74
N TRP A 184 -0.27 17.84 -0.58
CA TRP A 184 -0.30 18.93 0.41
C TRP A 184 1.12 19.20 0.95
N ILE A 185 1.87 18.17 1.33
CA ILE A 185 3.29 18.33 1.74
C ILE A 185 4.08 18.99 0.61
N TYR A 186 3.92 18.55 -0.63
CA TYR A 186 4.64 19.11 -1.77
C TYR A 186 4.34 20.59 -1.97
N ARG A 187 3.05 20.98 -2.06
CA ARG A 187 2.68 22.39 -2.24
C ARG A 187 3.08 23.26 -1.06
N SER A 188 3.02 22.74 0.17
CA SER A 188 3.43 23.47 1.36
C SER A 188 4.93 23.69 1.44
N CYS A 189 5.75 22.74 0.98
CA CYS A 189 7.19 22.97 0.87
C CYS A 189 7.52 24.01 -0.21
N LEU A 190 6.81 23.95 -1.34
CA LEU A 190 6.97 24.94 -2.40
C LEU A 190 6.53 26.35 -1.94
N SER A 191 5.43 26.47 -1.21
CA SER A 191 4.93 27.76 -0.73
C SER A 191 5.49 28.19 0.63
N GLU A 192 6.39 27.42 1.23
CA GLU A 192 6.90 27.61 2.60
C GLU A 192 5.77 27.83 3.65
N ASP A 193 4.65 27.11 3.49
CA ASP A 193 3.48 27.21 4.36
C ASP A 193 3.54 26.18 5.49
N SER A 194 4.05 26.61 6.64
CA SER A 194 4.20 25.76 7.83
C SER A 194 2.86 25.28 8.40
N THR A 195 1.77 26.04 8.19
CA THR A 195 0.44 25.73 8.71
C THR A 195 -0.19 24.61 7.90
N ASP A 196 -0.17 24.73 6.57
CA ASP A 196 -0.66 23.66 5.69
C ASP A 196 0.24 22.42 5.77
N LEU A 197 1.57 22.58 5.90
CA LEU A 197 2.49 21.45 6.07
C LEU A 197 2.15 20.64 7.34
N LYS A 198 2.01 21.34 8.48
CA LYS A 198 1.64 20.70 9.75
C LYS A 198 0.31 19.95 9.63
N LYS A 199 -0.71 20.60 9.06
CA LYS A 199 -2.02 19.99 8.84
C LYS A 199 -1.94 18.75 7.93
N ALA A 200 -1.13 18.80 6.87
CA ALA A 200 -0.94 17.68 5.96
C ALA A 200 -0.33 16.47 6.67
N ILE A 201 0.74 16.68 7.44
CA ILE A 201 1.44 15.64 8.19
C ILE A 201 0.57 15.06 9.30
N GLU A 202 -0.14 15.91 10.06
CA GLU A 202 -1.10 15.45 11.07
C GLU A 202 -2.18 14.56 10.45
N ASN A 203 -2.71 14.93 9.28
CA ASN A 203 -3.66 14.09 8.56
C ASN A 203 -3.03 12.79 8.06
N ALA A 204 -1.83 12.84 7.48
CA ALA A 204 -1.12 11.65 7.01
C ALA A 204 -0.88 10.62 8.13
N TYR A 205 -0.54 11.10 9.33
CA TYR A 205 -0.25 10.24 10.48
C TYR A 205 -1.45 10.00 11.39
N SER A 206 -2.60 10.65 11.16
CA SER A 206 -3.82 10.43 11.95
C SER A 206 -4.28 8.96 11.99
N PRO A 207 -4.03 8.09 10.99
CA PRO A 207 -4.35 6.67 11.09
C PRO A 207 -3.45 5.88 12.04
N LEU A 208 -2.30 6.41 12.47
CA LEU A 208 -1.37 5.73 13.40
C LEU A 208 -1.84 5.88 14.84
N VAL A 209 -2.94 5.22 15.14
CA VAL A 209 -3.53 5.11 16.47
C VAL A 209 -4.25 3.78 16.57
N TYR A 210 -4.22 3.16 17.75
CA TYR A 210 -5.07 2.01 18.00
C TYR A 210 -6.53 2.43 18.05
N THR A 211 -7.38 1.66 17.39
CA THR A 211 -8.81 1.95 17.25
C THR A 211 -9.64 0.66 17.35
N THR A 212 -10.95 0.84 17.43
CA THR A 212 -11.96 -0.23 17.32
C THR A 212 -12.76 -0.13 16.01
N GLN A 213 -12.43 0.85 15.16
CA GLN A 213 -12.97 1.04 13.81
C GLN A 213 -11.95 0.54 12.76
N GLU A 214 -12.00 1.05 11.53
CA GLU A 214 -10.96 0.79 10.53
C GLU A 214 -9.59 1.31 10.98
N GLY A 215 -8.52 0.55 10.71
CA GLY A 215 -7.15 0.90 11.07
C GLY A 215 -6.46 -0.14 11.94
N PHE A 216 -5.46 0.30 12.72
CA PHE A 216 -4.68 -0.56 13.61
C PHE A 216 -5.50 -0.93 14.86
N GLN A 217 -5.66 -2.22 15.10
CA GLN A 217 -6.46 -2.72 16.23
C GLN A 217 -5.58 -2.94 17.46
N HIS A 218 -6.21 -2.95 18.64
CA HIS A 218 -5.51 -3.16 19.92
C HIS A 218 -4.82 -4.53 20.04
N ASP A 219 -5.24 -5.53 19.26
CA ASP A 219 -4.56 -6.84 19.17
C ASP A 219 -3.45 -6.88 18.11
N ASN A 220 -3.06 -5.72 17.57
CA ASN A 220 -2.07 -5.57 16.49
C ASN A 220 -2.52 -6.11 15.13
N SER A 221 -3.80 -6.43 14.93
CA SER A 221 -4.37 -6.67 13.59
C SER A 221 -4.66 -5.34 12.86
N TYR A 222 -5.02 -5.41 11.57
CA TYR A 222 -5.38 -4.24 10.77
C TYR A 222 -6.69 -4.46 10.03
N PHE A 223 -7.55 -3.44 10.05
CA PHE A 223 -8.88 -3.45 9.44
C PHE A 223 -9.06 -2.40 8.34
N GLN A 224 -9.79 -2.76 7.29
CA GLN A 224 -10.30 -1.83 6.29
C GLN A 224 -11.66 -2.30 5.74
N HIS A 225 -12.53 -1.36 5.36
CA HIS A 225 -13.91 -1.61 4.96
C HIS A 225 -14.71 -2.23 6.10
N GLY A 226 -14.76 -1.53 7.23
CA GLY A 226 -15.30 -2.03 8.49
C GLY A 226 -14.33 -2.99 9.19
N PRO A 227 -14.82 -3.84 10.11
CA PRO A 227 -13.99 -4.79 10.87
C PRO A 227 -13.63 -6.03 10.02
N GLN A 228 -13.01 -5.80 8.86
CA GLN A 228 -12.54 -6.85 7.97
C GLN A 228 -11.01 -6.95 8.07
N LEU A 229 -10.49 -8.14 8.31
CA LEU A 229 -9.05 -8.41 8.34
C LEU A 229 -8.39 -8.03 7.01
N TYR A 230 -7.40 -7.13 7.07
CA TYR A 230 -6.74 -6.56 5.90
C TYR A 230 -5.25 -6.25 6.15
N ILE A 231 -4.53 -7.18 6.81
CA ILE A 231 -3.09 -7.03 7.13
C ILE A 231 -2.28 -6.77 5.85
N GLY A 232 -2.59 -7.48 4.77
CA GLY A 232 -2.02 -7.27 3.44
C GLY A 232 -2.99 -6.58 2.49
N GLY A 233 -2.48 -5.86 1.49
CA GLY A 233 -3.30 -5.07 0.56
C GLY A 233 -3.52 -3.65 1.07
N TYR A 234 -4.60 -3.33 1.81
CA TYR A 234 -4.72 -2.00 2.42
C TYR A 234 -3.67 -1.74 3.50
N GLY A 235 -3.19 -2.79 4.19
CA GLY A 235 -1.98 -2.70 5.01
C GLY A 235 -0.77 -2.25 4.20
N ASP A 236 -0.53 -2.80 3.00
CA ASP A 236 0.57 -2.37 2.12
C ASP A 236 0.47 -0.87 1.80
N GLU A 237 -0.75 -0.38 1.53
CA GLU A 237 -1.01 1.01 1.16
C GLU A 237 -0.70 1.99 2.29
N ILE A 238 -1.15 1.68 3.51
CA ILE A 238 -0.91 2.55 4.65
C ILE A 238 0.58 2.54 5.04
N LEU A 239 1.23 1.36 5.01
CA LEU A 239 2.67 1.24 5.28
C LEU A 239 3.51 1.99 4.25
N LYS A 240 3.17 1.88 2.96
CA LYS A 240 3.84 2.61 1.88
C LYS A 240 3.81 4.12 2.13
N GLY A 241 2.62 4.68 2.32
CA GLY A 241 2.45 6.12 2.42
C GLY A 241 3.07 6.70 3.70
N ILE A 242 2.90 6.02 4.83
CA ILE A 242 3.42 6.48 6.11
C ILE A 242 4.95 6.42 6.15
N THR A 243 5.55 5.30 5.75
CA THR A 243 7.02 5.18 5.75
C THR A 243 7.64 6.17 4.78
N GLN A 244 6.99 6.47 3.65
CA GLN A 244 7.46 7.50 2.72
C GLN A 244 7.49 8.89 3.37
N ILE A 245 6.37 9.32 3.96
CA ILE A 245 6.28 10.64 4.58
C ILE A 245 7.24 10.74 5.77
N ALA A 246 7.36 9.70 6.58
CA ALA A 246 8.30 9.64 7.69
C ALA A 246 9.76 9.78 7.24
N MET A 247 10.15 9.24 6.08
CA MET A 247 11.48 9.49 5.54
C MET A 247 11.68 10.95 5.14
N TYR A 248 10.68 11.58 4.51
CA TYR A 248 10.74 13.00 4.15
C TYR A 248 10.91 13.89 5.37
N THR A 249 10.20 13.60 6.47
CA THR A 249 10.24 14.42 7.68
C THR A 249 11.32 14.04 8.70
N LYS A 250 12.04 12.92 8.52
CA LYS A 250 13.10 12.49 9.47
C LYS A 250 14.15 13.59 9.71
N GLY A 251 14.40 13.99 10.96
CA GLY A 251 15.41 15.01 11.27
C GLY A 251 14.95 16.45 10.98
N THR A 252 13.65 16.70 10.91
CA THR A 252 13.04 18.04 10.91
C THR A 252 12.05 18.17 12.08
N ASP A 253 11.49 19.36 12.32
CA ASP A 253 10.47 19.57 13.37
C ASP A 253 9.16 18.78 13.13
N TYR A 254 9.07 18.14 11.96
CA TYR A 254 7.92 17.40 11.47
C TYR A 254 8.08 15.87 11.55
N GLU A 255 9.15 15.38 12.19
CA GLU A 255 9.45 13.95 12.23
C GLU A 255 8.29 13.12 12.82
N LEU A 256 8.24 11.85 12.42
CA LEU A 256 7.26 10.92 12.95
C LEU A 256 7.51 10.72 14.46
N PRO A 257 6.55 11.03 15.35
CA PRO A 257 6.77 10.91 16.79
C PRO A 257 7.12 9.48 17.21
N GLU A 258 8.01 9.33 18.19
CA GLU A 258 8.53 8.03 18.67
C GLU A 258 7.42 7.01 19.00
N GLY A 259 6.35 7.42 19.67
CA GLY A 259 5.22 6.54 19.98
C GLY A 259 4.51 5.98 18.72
N LYS A 260 4.51 6.74 17.61
CA LYS A 260 3.98 6.29 16.32
C LYS A 260 4.97 5.41 15.56
N VAL A 261 6.27 5.68 15.68
CA VAL A 261 7.32 4.76 15.21
C VAL A 261 7.19 3.41 15.90
N ALA A 262 7.00 3.39 17.22
CA ALA A 262 6.83 2.17 17.99
C ALA A 262 5.57 1.38 17.59
N LEU A 263 4.42 2.05 17.39
CA LEU A 263 3.19 1.42 16.89
C LEU A 263 3.41 0.80 15.51
N LEU A 264 3.97 1.57 14.58
CA LEU A 264 4.23 1.13 13.21
C LEU A 264 5.21 -0.04 13.18
N GLY A 265 6.33 0.08 13.90
CA GLY A 265 7.37 -0.93 13.99
C GLY A 265 6.84 -2.24 14.57
N LYS A 266 6.05 -2.16 15.66
CA LYS A 266 5.38 -3.32 16.26
C LYS A 266 4.43 -4.01 15.26
N PHE A 267 3.57 -3.26 14.58
CA PHE A 267 2.68 -3.85 13.56
C PHE A 267 3.48 -4.52 12.44
N MET A 268 4.52 -3.86 11.94
CA MET A 268 5.32 -4.38 10.83
C MET A 268 6.07 -5.66 11.21
N ARG A 269 6.72 -5.69 12.37
CA ARG A 269 7.57 -6.80 12.83
C ARG A 269 6.77 -7.97 13.39
N GLU A 270 5.67 -7.70 14.08
CA GLU A 270 4.92 -8.74 14.81
C GLU A 270 3.65 -9.22 14.08
N THR A 271 3.16 -8.49 13.08
CA THR A 271 1.95 -8.86 12.31
C THR A 271 2.22 -8.92 10.81
N TYR A 272 2.66 -7.82 10.19
CA TYR A 272 2.74 -7.73 8.73
C TYR A 272 3.80 -8.65 8.12
N TYR A 273 5.08 -8.49 8.47
CA TYR A 273 6.15 -9.31 7.89
C TYR A 273 6.07 -10.79 8.27
N PRO A 274 5.56 -11.18 9.46
CA PRO A 274 5.33 -12.58 9.75
C PRO A 274 4.23 -13.26 8.93
N THR A 275 3.30 -12.50 8.34
CA THR A 275 2.39 -13.02 7.31
C THR A 275 3.06 -13.17 5.93
N ILE A 276 4.38 -12.99 5.83
CA ILE A 276 5.16 -13.21 4.62
C ILE A 276 6.21 -14.30 4.88
N ARG A 277 6.10 -15.41 4.15
CA ARG A 277 7.10 -16.48 4.16
C ARG A 277 8.00 -16.36 2.94
N GLY A 278 9.31 -16.22 3.16
CA GLY A 278 10.23 -15.86 2.09
C GLY A 278 9.87 -14.49 1.51
N ARG A 279 9.29 -14.48 0.31
CA ARG A 279 8.77 -13.28 -0.36
C ARG A 279 7.26 -13.27 -0.56
N PHE A 280 6.55 -14.32 -0.18
CA PHE A 280 5.16 -14.53 -0.51
C PHE A 280 4.26 -14.40 0.73
N MET A 281 3.25 -13.53 0.63
CA MET A 281 2.29 -13.29 1.70
C MET A 281 1.21 -14.38 1.73
N LEU A 282 0.78 -14.73 2.94
CA LEU A 282 -0.38 -15.59 3.18
C LEU A 282 -1.62 -14.99 2.51
N PHE A 283 -2.34 -15.79 1.74
CA PHE A 283 -3.32 -15.28 0.79
C PHE A 283 -4.61 -14.76 1.43
N ASP A 284 -4.93 -15.24 2.63
CA ASP A 284 -6.16 -14.96 3.36
C ASP A 284 -6.13 -13.59 4.06
N VAL A 285 -4.99 -12.92 4.14
CA VAL A 285 -4.89 -11.56 4.71
C VAL A 285 -4.90 -10.43 3.67
N LEU A 286 -5.07 -10.76 2.38
CA LEU A 286 -5.01 -9.82 1.25
C LEU A 286 -6.35 -9.16 0.89
N GLY A 287 -7.44 -9.53 1.60
CA GLY A 287 -8.81 -9.17 1.24
C GLY A 287 -9.14 -9.52 -0.22
N ARG A 288 -9.90 -8.67 -0.91
CA ARG A 288 -10.21 -8.89 -2.34
C ARG A 288 -9.00 -8.88 -3.26
N GLY A 289 -7.87 -8.36 -2.79
CA GLY A 289 -6.62 -8.32 -3.56
C GLY A 289 -6.16 -9.72 -3.98
N VAL A 290 -6.53 -10.77 -3.25
CA VAL A 290 -6.15 -12.16 -3.54
C VAL A 290 -6.50 -12.60 -4.97
N SER A 291 -7.51 -12.02 -5.60
CA SER A 291 -7.87 -12.33 -6.99
C SER A 291 -7.00 -11.64 -8.05
N ARG A 292 -5.96 -10.88 -7.65
CA ARG A 292 -5.08 -10.15 -8.57
C ARG A 292 -3.80 -10.95 -8.86
N PRO A 293 -3.36 -11.07 -10.12
CA PRO A 293 -2.08 -11.69 -10.47
C PRO A 293 -0.89 -11.04 -9.76
N GLY A 294 0.02 -11.86 -9.28
CA GLY A 294 1.25 -11.47 -8.60
C GLY A 294 1.07 -10.88 -7.20
N VAL A 295 -0.13 -10.85 -6.65
CA VAL A 295 -0.42 -10.10 -5.40
C VAL A 295 0.26 -10.65 -4.15
N THR A 296 0.53 -11.96 -4.12
CA THR A 296 1.21 -12.62 -3.01
C THR A 296 2.69 -12.28 -2.99
N ASP A 297 3.31 -11.94 -4.12
CA ASP A 297 4.71 -11.49 -4.16
C ASP A 297 4.85 -10.10 -3.52
N LYS A 298 5.56 -10.04 -2.39
CA LYS A 298 5.78 -8.82 -1.60
C LYS A 298 7.21 -8.30 -1.67
N SER A 299 8.00 -8.71 -2.66
CA SER A 299 9.37 -8.21 -2.86
C SER A 299 9.48 -6.67 -2.84
N SER A 300 8.50 -5.96 -3.42
CA SER A 300 8.45 -4.49 -3.41
C SER A 300 8.34 -3.87 -2.00
N THR A 301 7.80 -4.62 -1.03
CA THR A 301 7.63 -4.18 0.36
C THR A 301 8.94 -4.17 1.15
N ALA A 302 10.03 -4.68 0.55
CA ALA A 302 11.40 -4.51 1.07
C ALA A 302 11.78 -3.03 1.19
N LEU A 303 11.19 -2.16 0.36
CA LEU A 303 11.37 -0.72 0.49
C LEU A 303 10.87 -0.20 1.85
N PHE A 304 9.75 -0.73 2.36
CA PHE A 304 9.19 -0.27 3.64
C PHE A 304 10.11 -0.69 4.79
N ALA A 305 10.63 -1.92 4.77
CA ALA A 305 11.60 -2.40 5.75
C ALA A 305 12.90 -1.58 5.72
N ARG A 306 13.42 -1.25 4.52
CA ARG A 306 14.60 -0.35 4.40
C ARG A 306 14.36 1.01 5.04
N ARG A 307 13.18 1.60 4.85
CA ARG A 307 12.81 2.86 5.50
C ARG A 307 12.72 2.69 7.01
N MET A 308 12.22 1.55 7.49
CA MET A 308 12.19 1.26 8.93
C MET A 308 13.56 1.01 9.55
N MET A 309 14.58 0.56 8.80
CA MET A 309 15.96 0.52 9.30
C MET A 309 16.45 1.92 9.70
N GLU A 310 15.97 2.96 9.01
CA GLU A 310 16.30 4.35 9.29
C GLU A 310 15.39 4.95 10.37
N LEU A 311 14.10 4.60 10.39
CA LEU A 311 13.11 5.17 11.30
C LEU A 311 13.09 4.49 12.68
N ASP A 312 13.44 3.21 12.74
CA ASP A 312 13.48 2.37 13.94
C ASP A 312 14.84 1.65 14.00
N PRO A 313 15.94 2.39 14.26
CA PRO A 313 17.28 1.84 14.24
C PRO A 313 17.51 0.75 15.28
N ALA A 314 16.70 0.71 16.36
CA ALA A 314 16.75 -0.34 17.37
C ALA A 314 16.43 -1.74 16.80
N HIS A 315 15.69 -1.81 15.69
CA HIS A 315 15.31 -3.06 15.02
C HIS A 315 15.88 -3.17 13.59
N ALA A 316 16.90 -2.38 13.25
CA ALA A 316 17.46 -2.34 11.89
C ALA A 316 18.00 -3.70 11.40
N ASP A 317 18.54 -4.52 12.30
CA ASP A 317 19.04 -5.85 11.97
C ASP A 317 17.91 -6.81 11.56
N GLU A 318 16.79 -6.79 12.30
CA GLU A 318 15.59 -7.57 11.99
C GLU A 318 15.02 -7.17 10.61
N TYR A 319 14.93 -5.87 10.34
CA TYR A 319 14.51 -5.36 9.03
C TYR A 319 15.48 -5.75 7.91
N ARG A 320 16.79 -5.80 8.17
CA ARG A 320 17.78 -6.21 7.16
C ARG A 320 17.60 -7.67 6.74
N GLU A 321 17.29 -8.54 7.70
CA GLU A 321 16.97 -9.95 7.42
C GLU A 321 15.65 -10.09 6.66
N ILE A 322 14.62 -9.33 7.05
CA ILE A 322 13.34 -9.24 6.30
C ILE A 322 13.60 -8.86 4.84
N VAL A 323 14.39 -7.81 4.59
CA VAL A 323 14.76 -7.38 3.24
C VAL A 323 15.47 -8.51 2.48
N GLY A 324 16.41 -9.20 3.13
CA GLY A 324 17.11 -10.33 2.52
C GLY A 324 16.18 -11.46 2.08
N ARG A 325 15.15 -11.79 2.87
CA ARG A 325 14.13 -12.80 2.50
C ARG A 325 13.24 -12.33 1.35
N LEU A 326 12.75 -11.09 1.39
CA LEU A 326 11.88 -10.51 0.37
C LEU A 326 12.56 -10.42 -1.01
N GLU A 327 13.87 -10.21 -1.03
CA GLU A 327 14.68 -10.13 -2.26
C GLU A 327 15.22 -11.50 -2.71
N GLY A 328 14.93 -12.57 -1.99
CA GLY A 328 15.42 -13.93 -2.29
C GLY A 328 16.93 -14.11 -2.07
N ARG A 329 17.59 -13.18 -1.35
CA ARG A 329 19.01 -13.28 -0.97
C ARG A 329 19.22 -14.18 0.26
N LEU A 330 18.18 -14.34 1.08
CA LEU A 330 18.14 -15.24 2.23
C LEU A 330 17.00 -16.25 2.03
N SER A 331 17.18 -17.48 2.54
CA SER A 331 16.12 -18.48 2.54
C SER A 331 14.97 -18.08 3.48
N ALA A 332 13.79 -18.65 3.25
CA ALA A 332 12.55 -18.28 3.94
C ALA A 332 12.58 -18.44 5.48
N ASN A 333 13.52 -19.23 6.01
CA ASN A 333 13.69 -19.55 7.42
C ASN A 333 14.73 -18.71 8.17
N VAL A 334 15.58 -17.93 7.48
CA VAL A 334 16.62 -17.12 8.14
C VAL A 334 15.96 -16.06 9.01
N GLY A 335 16.41 -15.88 10.26
CA GLY A 335 15.90 -14.82 11.13
C GLY A 335 14.47 -15.03 11.63
N ILE A 336 13.90 -16.23 11.46
CA ILE A 336 12.56 -16.55 11.93
C ILE A 336 12.63 -17.12 13.35
N THR A 337 12.08 -16.39 14.32
CA THR A 337 11.90 -16.86 15.70
C THR A 337 10.52 -17.50 15.87
N PRO A 338 10.40 -18.64 16.59
CA PRO A 338 9.10 -19.21 16.93
C PRO A 338 8.19 -18.24 17.67
N PHE A 339 6.94 -18.11 17.23
CA PHE A 339 5.90 -17.41 18.00
C PHE A 339 4.49 -17.87 17.60
N HIS A 340 3.51 -17.52 18.43
CA HIS A 340 2.09 -17.75 18.18
C HIS A 340 1.25 -16.56 18.67
N THR A 341 0.42 -16.01 17.79
CA THR A 341 -0.48 -14.90 18.12
C THR A 341 -1.89 -15.26 17.71
N HIS A 342 -2.81 -15.22 18.68
CA HIS A 342 -4.24 -15.14 18.40
C HIS A 342 -4.67 -13.67 18.44
N TYR A 343 -5.36 -13.21 17.41
CA TYR A 343 -5.89 -11.86 17.24
C TYR A 343 -7.38 -11.86 17.57
N PRO A 344 -7.77 -11.65 18.85
CA PRO A 344 -9.16 -11.77 19.30
C PRO A 344 -10.11 -10.73 18.71
N VAL A 345 -9.59 -9.58 18.27
CA VAL A 345 -10.37 -8.57 17.54
C VAL A 345 -10.46 -8.98 16.08
N GLY A 346 -9.35 -9.44 15.50
CA GLY A 346 -9.20 -9.78 14.09
C GLY A 346 -9.85 -11.09 13.61
N ASP A 347 -10.28 -11.98 14.51
CA ASP A 347 -10.70 -13.36 14.20
C ASP A 347 -9.65 -14.11 13.37
N TYR A 348 -8.39 -13.96 13.77
CA TYR A 348 -7.24 -14.50 13.05
C TYR A 348 -6.26 -15.13 14.03
N THR A 349 -5.53 -16.14 13.58
CA THR A 349 -4.44 -16.75 14.35
C THR A 349 -3.26 -16.97 13.44
N LEU A 350 -2.07 -16.55 13.87
CA LEU A 350 -0.81 -16.76 13.17
C LEU A 350 0.13 -17.58 14.03
N HIS A 351 0.69 -18.65 13.47
CA HIS A 351 1.65 -19.51 14.13
C HIS A 351 2.89 -19.66 13.24
N VAL A 352 4.02 -19.20 13.74
CA VAL A 352 5.27 -19.14 12.98
C VAL A 352 6.31 -20.04 13.63
N ARG A 353 6.98 -20.82 12.79
CA ARG A 353 8.12 -21.65 13.14
C ARG A 353 9.25 -21.48 12.12
N PRO A 354 10.49 -21.81 12.49
CA PRO A 354 11.61 -21.75 11.56
C PRO A 354 11.35 -22.55 10.28
N SER A 355 10.64 -23.68 10.35
CA SER A 355 10.40 -24.58 9.22
C SER A 355 9.07 -24.37 8.48
N TYR A 356 8.11 -23.64 9.05
CA TYR A 356 6.80 -23.39 8.45
C TYR A 356 6.07 -22.19 9.08
N THR A 357 5.08 -21.67 8.36
CA THR A 357 4.06 -20.76 8.90
C THR A 357 2.69 -21.40 8.66
N PHE A 358 1.84 -21.36 9.69
CA PHE A 358 0.45 -21.81 9.65
C PHE A 358 -0.44 -20.71 10.19
N ASP A 359 -1.52 -20.37 9.48
CA ASP A 359 -2.53 -19.46 10.02
C ASP A 359 -3.95 -20.03 9.98
N VAL A 360 -4.86 -19.34 10.66
CA VAL A 360 -6.29 -19.61 10.59
C VAL A 360 -7.04 -18.30 10.48
N ARG A 361 -7.80 -18.11 9.39
CA ARG A 361 -8.77 -17.03 9.24
C ARG A 361 -10.18 -17.51 9.55
N MET A 362 -10.83 -16.80 10.48
CA MET A 362 -12.21 -17.04 10.89
C MET A 362 -13.07 -15.80 10.60
N VAL A 363 -14.34 -15.88 10.96
CA VAL A 363 -15.26 -14.75 10.99
C VAL A 363 -16.32 -14.96 12.06
N SER A 364 -16.66 -13.89 12.78
CA SER A 364 -17.72 -13.89 13.80
C SER A 364 -18.73 -12.76 13.56
N THR A 365 -19.69 -12.60 14.47
CA THR A 365 -20.59 -11.45 14.53
C THR A 365 -19.86 -10.11 14.73
N ARG A 366 -18.57 -10.14 15.09
CA ARG A 366 -17.70 -8.97 15.29
C ARG A 366 -16.98 -8.53 14.02
N THR A 367 -16.63 -9.47 13.14
CA THR A 367 -15.82 -9.21 11.95
C THR A 367 -16.57 -9.46 10.65
N MET A 368 -15.94 -9.13 9.53
CA MET A 368 -16.49 -9.30 8.18
C MET A 368 -15.83 -10.47 7.46
N ARG A 369 -16.65 -11.20 6.69
CA ARG A 369 -16.20 -12.17 5.68
C ARG A 369 -15.31 -11.46 4.67
N CYS A 370 -14.44 -12.21 4.00
CA CYS A 370 -13.64 -11.66 2.91
C CYS A 370 -14.54 -11.03 1.84
N GLU A 371 -14.28 -9.77 1.54
CA GLU A 371 -15.11 -9.00 0.63
C GLU A 371 -14.95 -9.43 -0.83
N TYR A 372 -15.97 -9.09 -1.60
CA TYR A 372 -15.87 -8.87 -3.03
C TYR A 372 -16.30 -7.44 -3.33
N GLY A 373 -15.91 -6.92 -4.49
CA GLY A 373 -16.29 -5.56 -4.88
C GLY A 373 -15.61 -5.12 -6.16
N ASN A 374 -16.22 -4.19 -6.90
CA ASN A 374 -15.72 -3.72 -8.20
C ASN A 374 -15.46 -4.84 -9.24
N GLY A 375 -16.21 -5.93 -9.19
CA GLY A 375 -15.99 -7.10 -10.06
C GLY A 375 -14.77 -7.97 -9.68
N GLU A 376 -14.10 -7.67 -8.56
CA GLU A 376 -12.99 -8.46 -8.03
C GLU A 376 -13.48 -9.51 -7.02
N ASN A 377 -12.72 -10.59 -6.87
CA ASN A 377 -12.88 -11.59 -5.79
C ASN A 377 -14.22 -12.35 -5.73
N LEU A 378 -14.78 -12.69 -6.89
CA LEU A 378 -16.15 -13.23 -7.04
C LEU A 378 -16.35 -14.70 -6.60
N ARG A 379 -15.34 -15.38 -6.07
CA ARG A 379 -15.41 -16.82 -5.74
C ARG A 379 -14.96 -17.17 -4.33
N THR A 380 -14.62 -16.18 -3.50
CA THR A 380 -13.92 -16.42 -2.23
C THR A 380 -14.85 -16.47 -1.02
N TYR A 381 -16.12 -16.82 -1.26
CA TYR A 381 -17.15 -16.73 -0.24
C TYR A 381 -16.77 -17.47 1.04
N PHE A 382 -16.17 -18.65 0.92
CA PHE A 382 -15.78 -19.50 2.05
C PHE A 382 -14.40 -19.17 2.66
N LEU A 383 -13.71 -18.12 2.19
CA LEU A 383 -12.33 -17.81 2.59
C LEU A 383 -12.18 -17.49 4.09
N SER A 384 -13.26 -17.10 4.76
CA SER A 384 -13.23 -16.79 6.20
C SER A 384 -13.83 -17.89 7.08
N ASP A 385 -14.13 -19.07 6.52
CA ASP A 385 -14.79 -20.16 7.24
C ASP A 385 -13.79 -21.16 7.84
N GLY A 386 -12.76 -20.64 8.52
CA GLY A 386 -11.65 -21.44 9.05
C GLY A 386 -10.66 -21.86 7.97
N CYS A 387 -10.29 -20.91 7.11
CA CYS A 387 -9.24 -21.10 6.10
C CYS A 387 -7.87 -21.21 6.78
N THR A 388 -6.99 -22.06 6.24
CA THR A 388 -5.63 -22.23 6.76
C THR A 388 -4.57 -22.05 5.67
N ASN A 389 -3.68 -21.07 5.78
CA ASN A 389 -2.42 -21.10 5.03
C ASN A 389 -1.45 -22.10 5.67
N ILE A 390 -0.77 -22.88 4.83
CA ILE A 390 0.32 -23.74 5.26
C ILE A 390 1.48 -23.55 4.28
N VAL A 391 2.54 -22.87 4.73
CA VAL A 391 3.69 -22.53 3.88
C VAL A 391 5.00 -22.89 4.56
N ARG A 392 5.99 -23.33 3.78
CA ARG A 392 7.35 -23.64 4.21
C ARG A 392 8.37 -22.79 3.47
N GLU A 393 8.26 -22.74 2.14
CA GLU A 393 9.11 -21.91 1.29
C GLU A 393 8.43 -20.58 0.94
N GLY A 394 7.09 -20.56 0.92
CA GLY A 394 6.24 -19.39 0.73
C GLY A 394 5.47 -19.41 -0.59
N ASP A 395 6.00 -20.08 -1.62
CA ASP A 395 5.44 -20.10 -2.97
C ASP A 395 4.35 -21.16 -3.20
N GLU A 396 3.93 -21.89 -2.15
CA GLU A 396 2.95 -22.98 -2.24
C GLU A 396 1.60 -22.56 -2.86
N TYR A 397 1.25 -21.27 -2.76
CA TYR A 397 0.02 -20.70 -3.31
C TYR A 397 0.28 -19.61 -4.37
N GLN A 398 1.50 -19.51 -4.89
CA GLN A 398 1.83 -18.52 -5.92
C GLN A 398 1.03 -18.78 -7.20
N GLU A 399 0.33 -17.76 -7.69
CA GLU A 399 -0.44 -17.76 -8.95
C GLU A 399 -1.49 -18.88 -9.14
N ILE A 400 -1.87 -19.61 -8.09
CA ILE A 400 -2.82 -20.74 -8.19
C ILE A 400 -4.30 -20.28 -8.26
N PHE A 401 -4.62 -19.05 -7.81
CA PHE A 401 -6.01 -18.54 -7.70
C PHE A 401 -6.89 -18.64 -8.96
N PRO A 402 -6.37 -18.45 -10.20
CA PRO A 402 -7.17 -18.61 -11.42
C PRO A 402 -7.66 -20.05 -11.67
N VAL A 403 -6.93 -21.05 -11.15
CA VAL A 403 -7.23 -22.48 -11.32
C VAL A 403 -7.70 -23.15 -10.03
N TRP A 404 -7.81 -22.40 -8.93
CA TRP A 404 -8.22 -22.91 -7.62
C TRP A 404 -9.68 -23.34 -7.63
N ASP A 405 -9.97 -24.54 -7.12
CA ASP A 405 -11.33 -24.88 -6.69
C ASP A 405 -11.65 -24.19 -5.36
N TRP A 406 -12.30 -23.04 -5.44
CA TRP A 406 -12.68 -22.22 -4.29
C TRP A 406 -13.70 -22.86 -3.32
N ARG A 407 -14.19 -24.07 -3.61
CA ARG A 407 -14.96 -24.90 -2.65
C ARG A 407 -14.06 -25.80 -1.80
N ARG A 408 -12.75 -25.79 -2.07
CA ARG A 408 -11.71 -26.61 -1.44
C ARG A 408 -10.57 -25.72 -0.96
N ILE A 409 -10.93 -24.59 -0.36
CA ILE A 409 -9.98 -23.72 0.32
C ILE A 409 -9.39 -24.54 1.50
N PRO A 410 -8.06 -24.59 1.66
CA PRO A 410 -7.41 -25.32 2.74
C PRO A 410 -8.03 -25.00 4.10
N GLY A 411 -8.26 -26.04 4.90
CA GLY A 411 -8.83 -25.94 6.24
C GLY A 411 -10.36 -25.77 6.29
N VAL A 412 -11.00 -25.27 5.23
CA VAL A 412 -12.45 -24.97 5.23
C VAL A 412 -13.31 -26.23 5.17
N THR A 413 -14.46 -26.20 5.86
CA THR A 413 -15.53 -27.20 5.72
C THR A 413 -16.67 -26.58 4.90
N ALA A 414 -16.72 -26.86 3.60
CA ALA A 414 -17.70 -26.27 2.68
C ALA A 414 -18.47 -27.33 1.87
N PRO A 415 -19.75 -27.07 1.54
CA PRO A 415 -20.53 -27.94 0.67
C PRO A 415 -20.00 -27.90 -0.77
N GLN A 416 -20.13 -29.01 -1.49
CA GLN A 416 -19.71 -29.10 -2.90
C GLN A 416 -20.80 -28.57 -3.84
N LEU A 417 -21.11 -27.28 -3.70
CA LEU A 417 -22.14 -26.61 -4.51
C LEU A 417 -21.75 -26.53 -5.98
N LYS A 418 -22.76 -26.47 -6.86
CA LYS A 418 -22.57 -26.23 -8.30
C LYS A 418 -22.01 -24.83 -8.56
N GLU A 419 -22.53 -23.84 -7.84
CA GLU A 419 -22.13 -22.44 -7.92
C GLU A 419 -21.80 -21.95 -6.50
N ILE A 420 -20.71 -21.20 -6.37
CA ILE A 420 -20.33 -20.57 -5.11
C ILE A 420 -21.19 -19.31 -4.96
N PRO A 421 -21.93 -19.13 -3.85
CA PRO A 421 -22.74 -17.94 -3.66
C PRO A 421 -21.84 -16.71 -3.49
N MET A 422 -22.37 -15.55 -3.88
CA MET A 422 -21.80 -14.26 -3.50
C MET A 422 -22.24 -13.92 -2.07
N ALA A 423 -21.45 -13.14 -1.33
CA ALA A 423 -21.91 -12.67 -0.03
C ALA A 423 -23.11 -11.72 -0.15
N LYS A 424 -23.88 -11.56 0.93
CA LYS A 424 -25.14 -10.80 0.93
C LYS A 424 -24.97 -9.34 0.47
N SER A 425 -23.81 -8.75 0.74
CA SER A 425 -23.42 -7.43 0.29
C SER A 425 -22.03 -7.48 -0.31
N ASP A 426 -21.79 -6.63 -1.31
CA ASP A 426 -20.43 -6.24 -1.65
C ASP A 426 -19.79 -5.51 -0.47
N TRP A 427 -18.47 -5.59 -0.36
CA TRP A 427 -17.63 -4.97 0.67
C TRP A 427 -17.78 -5.51 2.10
N GLN A 428 -19.01 -5.68 2.60
CA GLN A 428 -19.25 -5.91 4.03
C GLN A 428 -20.37 -6.93 4.25
N THR A 429 -19.99 -8.16 4.58
CA THR A 429 -20.91 -9.16 5.11
C THR A 429 -20.35 -9.69 6.43
N LYS A 430 -21.08 -9.48 7.53
CA LYS A 430 -20.68 -10.00 8.85
C LYS A 430 -20.69 -11.52 8.88
N GLY A 431 -19.87 -12.10 9.75
CA GLY A 431 -20.05 -13.48 10.15
C GLY A 431 -21.30 -13.67 11.00
N THR A 432 -21.67 -14.93 11.16
CA THR A 432 -22.85 -15.40 11.90
C THR A 432 -22.50 -16.03 13.25
N SER A 433 -21.24 -16.44 13.42
CA SER A 433 -20.81 -17.16 14.62
C SER A 433 -20.58 -16.22 15.80
N GLU A 434 -21.08 -16.59 16.98
CA GLU A 434 -20.73 -15.92 18.24
C GLU A 434 -19.43 -16.48 18.85
N PHE A 435 -19.04 -17.70 18.46
CA PHE A 435 -17.89 -18.41 19.00
C PHE A 435 -16.78 -18.56 17.95
N ALA A 436 -15.90 -17.57 17.91
CA ALA A 436 -14.63 -17.61 17.21
C ALA A 436 -13.58 -17.00 18.14
N GLY A 437 -12.46 -17.67 18.34
CA GLY A 437 -11.44 -17.18 19.25
C GLY A 437 -10.34 -18.21 19.52
N GLY A 438 -9.47 -17.89 20.47
CA GLY A 438 -8.33 -18.73 20.81
C GLY A 438 -7.61 -18.27 22.08
N VAL A 439 -6.66 -19.10 22.50
CA VAL A 439 -5.74 -18.86 23.61
C VAL A 439 -4.32 -18.92 23.08
N SER A 440 -3.46 -18.01 23.56
CA SER A 440 -2.04 -17.94 23.21
C SER A 440 -1.21 -17.63 24.45
N ASP A 441 -0.06 -18.29 24.58
CA ASP A 441 1.01 -17.94 25.53
C ASP A 441 2.21 -17.26 24.82
N SER A 442 1.98 -16.75 23.61
CA SER A 442 2.97 -16.20 22.66
C SER A 442 3.85 -17.22 21.94
N LEU A 443 3.84 -18.51 22.30
CA LEU A 443 4.64 -19.54 21.63
C LEU A 443 3.77 -20.68 21.08
N TYR A 444 2.81 -21.13 21.87
CA TYR A 444 1.83 -22.16 21.58
C TYR A 444 0.41 -21.61 21.77
N GLY A 445 -0.58 -22.38 21.34
CA GLY A 445 -1.96 -22.00 21.58
C GLY A 445 -2.97 -22.92 20.92
N ALA A 446 -4.22 -22.51 21.00
CA ALA A 446 -5.33 -23.18 20.36
C ALA A 446 -6.33 -22.16 19.84
N THR A 447 -7.01 -22.48 18.75
CA THR A 447 -8.04 -21.66 18.12
C THR A 447 -9.26 -22.53 17.86
N ALA A 448 -10.45 -21.96 18.06
CA ALA A 448 -11.71 -22.66 17.85
C ALA A 448 -12.75 -21.76 17.18
N TYR A 449 -13.57 -22.37 16.33
CA TYR A 449 -14.56 -21.71 15.51
C TYR A 449 -15.83 -22.57 15.41
N ALA A 450 -16.94 -22.07 15.94
CA ALA A 450 -18.27 -22.65 15.73
C ALA A 450 -18.84 -22.12 14.41
N TYR A 451 -18.48 -22.77 13.32
CA TYR A 451 -18.95 -22.43 11.98
C TYR A 451 -20.44 -22.76 11.84
N GLU A 452 -21.21 -21.78 11.37
CA GLU A 452 -22.59 -21.97 10.93
C GLU A 452 -22.88 -21.06 9.74
N ASP A 453 -23.35 -21.66 8.65
CA ASP A 453 -23.76 -20.94 7.45
C ASP A 453 -25.07 -21.52 6.89
N ASN A 454 -26.10 -20.69 6.89
CA ASN A 454 -27.42 -20.99 6.34
C ASN A 454 -27.78 -20.08 5.15
N TYR A 455 -26.82 -19.31 4.64
CA TYR A 455 -27.04 -18.36 3.56
C TYR A 455 -27.03 -19.06 2.20
N ALA A 456 -27.89 -18.61 1.28
CA ALA A 456 -27.93 -19.06 -0.12
C ALA A 456 -27.87 -20.60 -0.33
N GLY A 457 -28.42 -21.38 0.61
CA GLY A 457 -28.46 -22.85 0.51
C GLY A 457 -27.19 -23.58 0.95
N VAL A 458 -26.21 -22.91 1.57
CA VAL A 458 -24.96 -23.53 2.07
C VAL A 458 -25.23 -24.55 3.20
N LEU A 459 -26.17 -24.26 4.11
CA LEU A 459 -26.66 -25.16 5.18
C LEU A 459 -25.58 -26.01 5.88
N THR A 460 -24.44 -25.42 6.22
CA THR A 460 -23.30 -26.13 6.82
C THR A 460 -23.03 -25.66 8.24
N ARG A 461 -22.76 -26.59 9.16
CA ARG A 461 -22.35 -26.31 10.53
C ARG A 461 -21.20 -27.21 10.95
N ALA A 462 -20.24 -26.69 11.69
CA ALA A 462 -19.12 -27.47 12.24
C ALA A 462 -18.49 -26.77 13.46
N HIS A 463 -18.01 -27.55 14.44
CA HIS A 463 -17.09 -27.04 15.45
C HIS A 463 -15.66 -27.37 15.00
N LYS A 464 -14.89 -26.35 14.65
CA LYS A 464 -13.55 -26.48 14.10
C LYS A 464 -12.55 -26.03 15.16
N ALA A 465 -11.48 -26.78 15.37
CA ALA A 465 -10.43 -26.40 16.29
C ALA A 465 -9.04 -26.73 15.73
N TRP A 466 -8.07 -25.90 16.07
CA TRP A 466 -6.67 -26.02 15.68
C TRP A 466 -5.81 -25.89 16.94
N PHE A 467 -4.96 -26.87 17.20
CA PHE A 467 -4.04 -26.89 18.34
C PHE A 467 -2.62 -26.82 17.81
N PHE A 468 -1.87 -25.81 18.24
CA PHE A 468 -0.59 -25.45 17.64
C PHE A 468 0.56 -25.84 18.56
N TYR A 469 1.40 -26.77 18.09
CA TYR A 469 2.59 -27.25 18.80
C TYR A 469 3.85 -26.82 18.04
N GLU A 470 4.98 -27.48 18.30
CA GLU A 470 6.26 -27.09 17.68
C GLU A 470 6.38 -27.53 16.23
N ASN A 471 6.03 -28.78 15.94
CA ASN A 471 6.25 -29.40 14.63
C ASN A 471 4.95 -29.89 13.98
N GLU A 472 3.81 -29.67 14.65
CA GLU A 472 2.52 -30.12 14.20
C GLU A 472 1.41 -29.15 14.60
N VAL A 473 0.37 -29.14 13.77
CA VAL A 473 -0.91 -28.49 14.07
C VAL A 473 -2.00 -29.56 13.97
N VAL A 474 -2.70 -29.79 15.08
CA VAL A 474 -3.80 -30.76 15.14
C VAL A 474 -5.10 -30.07 14.75
N CYS A 475 -5.70 -30.47 13.63
CA CYS A 475 -6.96 -29.92 13.13
C CYS A 475 -8.11 -30.89 13.45
N LEU A 476 -9.07 -30.47 14.27
CA LEU A 476 -10.24 -31.26 14.66
C LEU A 476 -11.53 -30.63 14.12
N GLY A 477 -12.48 -31.50 13.75
CA GLY A 477 -13.84 -31.13 13.37
C GLY A 477 -14.85 -31.97 14.17
N GLY A 478 -15.59 -31.31 15.07
CA GLY A 478 -16.69 -31.89 15.84
C GLY A 478 -18.05 -31.66 15.17
N ARG A 479 -19.02 -32.54 15.44
CA ARG A 479 -20.36 -32.53 14.82
C ARG A 479 -21.44 -32.17 15.82
N ASP A 480 -22.43 -31.43 15.34
CA ASP A 480 -23.84 -31.67 15.70
C ASP A 480 -24.67 -32.09 14.47
N HIS A 481 -24.51 -31.48 13.28
CA HIS A 481 -25.10 -32.00 12.01
C HIS A 481 -24.38 -31.45 10.76
N ILE A 482 -23.60 -32.28 10.05
CA ILE A 482 -23.30 -32.04 8.64
C ILE A 482 -24.45 -32.67 7.84
N ARG A 483 -25.40 -31.87 7.36
CA ARG A 483 -26.28 -32.31 6.27
C ARG A 483 -25.60 -31.89 4.97
N CYS A 484 -24.87 -32.83 4.36
CA CYS A 484 -24.41 -32.68 2.97
C CYS A 484 -25.59 -32.80 2.01
#